data_AF-Q27YY6-F1
#
_entry.id   AF-Q27YY6-F1
#
_cell.length_a   1.000
_cell.length_b   1.000
_cell.length_c   1.000
_cell.angle_alpha   90.00
_cell.angle_beta   90.00
_cell.angle_gamma   90.00
#
_symmetry.space_group_name_H-M   'P 1'
#
loop_
_entity.id
_entity.type
_entity.pdbx_description
1 polymer ?
#
loop_
_entity_poly.entity_id
_entity_poly.type
_entity_poly.pdbx_seq_one_letter_code
_entity_poly.pdbx_strand_id
1 'polypeptide(L)'
;AIVREGLKNVTAGANPIGIRRGIEAATTTAVEALKAVAQPVSGKEAIAQVASVSSRSEKVGDYISEAMERVGNDGVITIEESRGMETELEVVEGMQFDRGYLSQY
;
A
#
# COMPACT_ATOMS: atom_id res chain seq x y z
N ALA A 1 6.74 5.31 -18.48
CA ALA A 1 7.10 6.72 -18.73
C ALA A 1 8.62 6.93 -18.70
N ILE A 2 9.28 6.68 -17.56
CA ILE A 2 10.72 6.97 -17.34
C ILE A 2 11.64 6.32 -18.39
N VAL A 3 11.45 5.03 -18.69
CA VAL A 3 12.28 4.32 -19.67
C VAL A 3 12.16 4.91 -21.08
N ARG A 4 10.93 5.18 -21.53
CA ARG A 4 10.66 5.74 -22.87
C ARG A 4 11.29 7.12 -23.04
N GLU A 5 11.07 8.01 -22.07
CA GLU A 5 11.62 9.38 -22.12
C GLU A 5 13.14 9.39 -21.90
N GLY A 6 13.66 8.50 -21.05
CA GLY A 6 15.10 8.33 -20.87
C GLY A 6 15.78 7.91 -22.18
N LEU A 7 15.25 6.88 -22.86
CA LEU A 7 15.78 6.41 -24.14
C LEU A 7 15.76 7.51 -25.21
N LYS A 8 14.68 8.30 -25.31
CA LYS A 8 14.58 9.43 -26.25
C LYS A 8 15.66 10.49 -26.01
N ASN A 9 16.00 10.78 -24.76
CA ASN A 9 17.03 11.77 -24.44
C ASN A 9 18.45 11.22 -24.69
N VAL A 10 18.66 9.92 -24.41
CA VAL A 10 19.93 9.25 -24.72
C VAL A 10 20.18 9.20 -26.23
N THR A 11 19.16 8.86 -27.03
CA THR A 11 19.29 8.89 -28.50
C THR A 11 19.52 10.29 -29.05
N ALA A 12 19.09 11.33 -28.33
CA ALA A 12 19.38 12.73 -28.65
C ALA A 12 20.79 13.19 -28.20
N GLY A 13 21.62 12.30 -27.66
CA GLY A 13 23.02 12.56 -27.30
C GLY A 13 23.25 12.91 -25.83
N ALA A 14 22.23 12.86 -24.97
CA ALA A 14 22.41 13.10 -23.55
C ALA A 14 23.13 11.92 -22.86
N ASN A 15 23.99 12.22 -21.89
CA ASN A 15 24.74 11.20 -21.15
C ASN A 15 23.80 10.35 -20.26
N PRO A 16 23.73 9.01 -20.45
CA PRO A 16 22.90 8.11 -19.65
C PRO A 16 23.18 8.17 -18.14
N ILE A 17 24.45 8.37 -17.75
CA ILE A 17 24.85 8.47 -16.35
C ILE A 17 24.30 9.76 -15.72
N GLY A 18 24.33 10.86 -16.48
CA GLY A 18 23.76 12.14 -16.06
C GLY A 18 22.24 12.04 -15.88
N ILE A 19 21.55 11.40 -16.83
CA ILE A 19 20.10 11.16 -16.74
C ILE A 19 19.76 10.32 -15.51
N ARG A 20 20.49 9.21 -15.28
CA ARG A 20 20.28 8.35 -14.11
C ARG A 20 20.41 9.14 -12.80
N ARG A 21 21.50 9.91 -12.63
CA ARG A 21 21.73 10.74 -11.45
C ARG A 21 20.63 11.79 -11.26
N GLY A 22 20.19 12.42 -12.35
CA GLY A 22 19.07 13.37 -12.32
C GLY A 22 17.75 12.73 -11.89
N ILE A 23 17.45 11.52 -12.39
CA ILE A 23 16.27 10.75 -11.98
C ILE A 23 16.34 10.40 -10.50
N GLU A 24 17.50 9.96 -10.00
CA GLU A 24 17.69 9.66 -8.57
C GLU A 24 17.40 10.89 -7.71
N ALA A 25 18.05 12.02 -8.00
CA ALA A 25 17.86 13.26 -7.26
C ALA A 25 16.40 13.77 -7.33
N ALA A 26 15.78 13.70 -8.50
CA ALA A 26 14.38 14.07 -8.67
C ALA A 26 13.45 13.15 -7.89
N THR A 27 13.72 11.85 -7.86
CA THR A 27 12.93 10.86 -7.10
C THR A 27 13.05 11.11 -5.60
N THR A 28 14.25 11.38 -5.09
CA THR A 28 14.46 11.72 -3.68
C THR A 28 13.65 12.95 -3.29
N THR A 29 13.77 14.03 -4.06
CA THR A 29 13.04 15.28 -3.83
C THR A 29 11.53 15.07 -3.89
N ALA A 30 11.05 14.29 -4.87
CA ALA A 30 9.63 13.97 -5.00
C ALA A 30 9.11 13.18 -3.79
N VAL A 31 9.86 12.20 -3.29
CA VAL A 31 9.49 11.42 -2.10
C VAL A 31 9.45 12.31 -0.85
N GLU A 32 10.40 13.23 -0.68
CA GLU A 32 10.39 14.19 0.43
C GLU A 32 9.18 15.11 0.36
N ALA A 33 8.85 15.64 -0.82
CA ALA A 33 7.66 16.47 -1.01
C ALA A 33 6.37 15.68 -0.73
N LEU A 34 6.28 14.42 -1.18
CA LEU A 34 5.15 13.54 -0.91
C LEU A 34 4.97 13.28 0.59
N LYS A 35 6.06 13.08 1.34
CA LYS A 35 6.01 12.95 2.80
C LYS A 35 5.52 14.23 3.47
N ALA A 36 5.91 15.40 2.95
CA ALA A 36 5.50 16.69 3.51
C ALA A 36 3.99 16.98 3.31
N VAL A 37 3.38 16.46 2.24
CA VAL A 37 1.93 16.62 1.97
C VAL A 37 1.09 15.43 2.45
N ALA A 38 1.73 14.36 2.96
CA ALA A 38 1.03 13.18 3.42
C ALA A 38 0.13 13.53 4.61
N GLN A 39 -1.16 13.22 4.47
CA GLN A 39 -2.12 13.36 5.56
C GLN A 39 -2.17 12.06 6.36
N PRO A 40 -1.90 12.09 7.68
CA PRO A 40 -2.11 10.92 8.53
C PRO A 40 -3.57 10.48 8.48
N VAL A 41 -3.79 9.18 8.27
CA VAL A 41 -5.11 8.56 8.34
C VAL A 41 -5.36 8.18 9.80
N SER A 42 -6.39 8.77 10.40
CA SER A 42 -6.78 8.49 11.78
C SER A 42 -8.29 8.51 11.91
N GLY A 43 -8.82 7.61 12.74
CA GLY A 43 -10.26 7.49 12.93
C GLY A 43 -10.89 6.50 11.96
N LYS A 44 -11.99 5.90 12.40
CA LYS A 44 -12.70 4.84 11.70
C LYS A 44 -13.19 5.29 10.32
N GLU A 45 -13.70 6.51 10.23
CA GLU A 45 -14.27 7.08 9.01
C GLU A 45 -13.21 7.28 7.93
N ALA A 46 -12.02 7.75 8.30
CA ALA A 46 -10.91 7.93 7.37
C ALA A 46 -10.38 6.59 6.85
N ILE A 47 -10.31 5.58 7.72
CA ILE A 47 -9.93 4.21 7.34
C ILE A 47 -10.98 3.62 6.40
N ALA A 48 -12.26 3.74 6.72
CA ALA A 48 -13.36 3.28 5.88
C ALA A 48 -13.28 3.90 4.49
N GLN A 49 -13.11 5.22 4.40
CA GLN A 49 -13.00 5.93 3.13
C GLN A 49 -11.84 5.40 2.27
N VAL A 50 -10.64 5.26 2.84
CA VAL A 50 -9.47 4.77 2.10
C VAL A 50 -9.70 3.32 1.64
N ALA A 51 -10.24 2.48 2.51
CA ALA A 51 -10.55 1.09 2.19
C ALA A 51 -11.65 0.97 1.11
N SER A 52 -12.68 1.82 1.13
CA SER A 52 -13.73 1.87 0.11
C SER A 52 -13.18 2.30 -1.25
N VAL A 53 -12.31 3.32 -1.30
CA VAL A 53 -11.68 3.77 -2.55
C VAL A 53 -10.78 2.67 -3.13
N SER A 54 -10.01 1.98 -2.27
CA SER A 54 -9.11 0.90 -2.70
C SER A 54 -9.87 -0.33 -3.19
N SER A 55 -10.95 -0.72 -2.51
CA SER A 55 -11.76 -1.90 -2.84
C SER A 55 -12.85 -1.61 -3.89
N ARG A 56 -13.14 -0.34 -4.18
CA ARG A 56 -14.31 0.12 -4.95
C ARG A 56 -15.65 -0.36 -4.36
N SER A 57 -15.74 -0.50 -3.04
CA SER A 57 -16.95 -0.95 -2.34
C SER A 57 -17.05 -0.30 -0.96
N GLU A 58 -18.17 0.41 -0.71
CA GLU A 58 -18.45 0.98 0.61
C GLU A 58 -18.52 -0.10 1.69
N LYS A 59 -19.27 -1.17 1.43
CA LYS A 59 -19.45 -2.30 2.35
C LYS A 59 -18.13 -2.95 2.77
N VAL A 60 -17.16 -3.09 1.86
CA VAL A 60 -15.83 -3.62 2.19
C VAL A 60 -15.05 -2.62 3.03
N GLY A 61 -15.14 -1.32 2.74
CA GLY A 61 -14.51 -0.30 3.57
C GLY A 61 -15.03 -0.31 5.01
N ASP A 62 -16.34 -0.49 5.19
CA ASP A 62 -16.95 -0.60 6.51
C ASP A 62 -16.37 -1.80 7.30
N TYR A 63 -16.33 -2.99 6.68
CA TYR A 63 -15.75 -4.18 7.32
C TYR A 63 -14.27 -4.00 7.69
N ILE A 64 -13.48 -3.39 6.81
CA ILE A 64 -12.05 -3.14 7.10
C ILE A 64 -11.89 -2.14 8.23
N SER A 65 -12.72 -1.08 8.27
CA SER A 65 -12.67 -0.10 9.35
C SER A 65 -13.04 -0.70 10.70
N GLU A 66 -14.03 -1.59 10.73
CA GLU A 66 -14.45 -2.30 11.94
C GLU A 66 -13.38 -3.30 12.39
N ALA A 67 -12.78 -4.04 11.46
CA ALA A 67 -11.67 -4.94 11.75
C ALA A 67 -10.50 -4.17 12.38
N MET A 68 -10.06 -3.08 11.74
CA MET A 68 -8.95 -2.23 12.22
C MET A 68 -9.23 -1.62 13.60
N GLU A 69 -10.47 -1.25 13.91
CA GLU A 69 -10.85 -0.74 15.23
C GLU A 69 -10.71 -1.80 16.33
N ARG A 70 -10.96 -3.09 16.01
CA ARG A 70 -10.82 -4.20 16.96
C ARG A 70 -9.38 -4.68 17.13
N VAL A 71 -8.59 -4.73 16.06
CA VAL A 71 -7.21 -5.26 16.10
C VAL A 71 -6.14 -4.19 16.35
N GLY A 72 -6.49 -2.90 16.19
CA GLY A 72 -5.56 -1.78 16.29
C GLY A 72 -4.71 -1.58 15.04
N ASN A 73 -3.92 -0.50 15.02
CA ASN A 73 -3.15 -0.11 13.82
C ASN A 73 -2.05 -1.12 13.42
N ASP A 74 -1.50 -1.85 14.39
CA ASP A 74 -0.46 -2.86 14.18
C ASP A 74 -1.04 -4.29 14.10
N GLY A 75 -2.36 -4.41 14.04
CA GLY A 75 -3.06 -5.67 13.96
C GLY A 75 -2.93 -6.34 12.58
N VAL A 76 -2.99 -7.67 12.57
CA VAL A 76 -3.00 -8.47 11.34
C VAL A 76 -4.44 -8.78 10.96
N ILE A 77 -4.78 -8.53 9.69
CA ILE A 77 -6.07 -8.92 9.11
C ILE A 77 -5.82 -10.03 8.08
N THR A 78 -6.49 -11.16 8.26
CA THR A 78 -6.48 -12.28 7.32
C THR A 78 -7.87 -12.41 6.69
N ILE A 79 -7.91 -12.74 5.40
CA ILE A 79 -9.15 -12.99 4.66
C ILE A 79 -9.24 -14.48 4.38
N GLU A 80 -10.36 -15.09 4.77
CA GLU A 80 -10.66 -16.50 4.50
C GLU A 80 -11.93 -16.63 3.66
N GLU A 81 -12.00 -17.68 2.85
CA GLU A 81 -13.19 -17.98 2.05
C GLU A 81 -14.26 -18.61 2.97
N SER A 82 -15.34 -17.87 3.21
CA SER A 82 -16.49 -18.37 3.98
C SER A 82 -17.30 -19.37 3.16
N ARG A 83 -17.80 -20.43 3.82
CA ARG A 83 -18.78 -21.36 3.24
C ARG A 83 -20.22 -20.80 3.27
N GLY A 84 -20.44 -19.70 3.98
CA GLY A 84 -21.73 -19.02 4.09
C GLY A 84 -21.93 -17.94 3.02
N MET A 85 -23.15 -17.38 2.96
CA MET A 85 -23.46 -16.26 2.06
C MET A 85 -23.09 -14.90 2.67
N GLU A 86 -22.85 -14.83 3.97
CA GLU A 86 -22.53 -13.60 4.69
C GLU A 86 -21.03 -13.49 4.98
N THR A 87 -20.56 -12.24 5.05
CA THR A 87 -19.19 -11.90 5.47
C THR A 87 -19.19 -11.71 6.98
N GLU A 88 -18.36 -12.48 7.67
CA GLU A 88 -18.23 -12.44 9.13
C GLU A 88 -16.86 -11.87 9.52
N LEU A 89 -16.80 -11.26 10.71
CA LEU A 89 -15.58 -10.73 11.30
C LEU A 89 -15.31 -11.45 12.63
N GLU A 90 -14.25 -12.24 12.66
CA GLU A 90 -13.77 -12.91 13.87
C GLU A 90 -12.43 -12.32 14.32
N VAL A 91 -12.25 -12.16 15.63
CA VAL A 91 -10.99 -11.69 16.23
C VAL A 91 -10.40 -12.86 17.00
N VAL A 92 -9.20 -13.27 16.61
CA VAL A 92 -8.48 -14.39 17.24
C VAL A 92 -7.18 -13.87 17.85
N GLU A 93 -6.87 -14.34 19.06
CA GLU A 93 -5.57 -14.08 19.69
C GLU A 93 -4.49 -14.90 18.98
N GLY A 94 -3.56 -14.21 18.32
CA GLY A 94 -2.49 -14.82 17.55
C GLY A 94 -1.29 -13.90 17.38
N MET A 95 -0.21 -14.43 16.82
CA MET A 95 1.02 -13.67 16.56
C MET A 95 1.57 -14.08 15.19
N GLN A 96 1.86 -13.09 14.36
CA GLN A 96 2.53 -13.26 13.08
C GLN A 96 4.01 -12.88 13.20
N PHE A 97 4.87 -13.65 12.52
CA PHE A 97 6.29 -13.33 12.39
C PHE A 97 6.65 -13.12 10.93
N ASP A 98 7.55 -12.18 10.66
CA ASP A 98 8.14 -11.96 9.34
C ASP A 98 9.21 -13.03 9.02
N ARG A 99 8.84 -14.31 9.06
CA ARG A 99 9.69 -15.42 8.64
C ARG A 99 8.93 -16.26 7.61
N GLY A 100 9.47 -16.29 6.40
CA GLY A 100 9.00 -17.20 5.36
C GLY A 100 9.39 -18.66 5.64
N TYR A 101 8.82 -19.57 4.87
CA TYR A 101 9.22 -20.98 4.90
C TYR A 101 10.67 -21.17 4.47
N LEU A 102 11.35 -22.16 5.06
CA LEU A 102 12.72 -22.53 4.71
C LEU A 102 12.83 -23.09 3.27
N SER A 103 11.74 -23.71 2.81
CA SER A 103 11.54 -24.27 1.47
C SER A 103 10.06 -24.06 1.12
N GLN A 104 9.76 -23.75 -0.15
CA GLN A 104 8.38 -23.52 -0.61
C GLN A 104 7.54 -24.81 -0.77
N TYR A 105 8.10 -25.95 -0.36
CA TYR A 105 7.51 -27.29 -0.43
C TYR A 105 7.81 -28.06 0.84
#